data_AF-A0A9D2Q4G5-F1
#
_entry.id   AF-A0A9D2Q4G5-F1
#
_cell.length_a   1.000
_cell.length_b   1.000
_cell.length_c   1.000
_cell.angle_alpha   90.00
_cell.angle_beta   90.00
_cell.angle_gamma   90.00
#
_symmetry.space_group_name_H-M   'P 1'
#
loop_
_entity.id
_entity.type
_entity.pdbx_description
1 polymer ?
#
loop_
_entity_poly.entity_id
_entity_poly.type
_entity_poly.pdbx_seq_one_letter_code
_entity_poly.pdbx_strand_id
1 'polypeptide(L)' 'IEFRIFRGTLKYNTLIATLQFVEKLCSVAISLSEGQLQSLSWSDLMLGISEKQYPELVQYLKERRLYVNEVVNAEGEV' A
#
# COMPACT_ATOMS: atom_id res chain seq x y z
N ILE A 1 11.51 9.63 -2.95
CA ILE A 1 10.04 9.41 -2.98
C ILE A 1 9.42 10.44 -2.06
N GLU A 2 8.59 11.37 -2.57
CA GLU A 2 7.87 12.35 -1.75
C GLU A 2 6.42 11.89 -1.58
N PHE A 3 6.02 11.50 -0.38
CA PHE A 3 4.65 11.06 -0.09
C PHE A 3 3.72 12.27 0.12
N ARG A 4 3.18 12.86 -0.97
CA ARG A 4 2.17 13.93 -0.88
C ARG A 4 0.75 13.42 -0.64
N ILE A 5 0.55 12.53 0.33
CA ILE A 5 -0.81 12.09 0.68
C ILE A 5 -1.54 13.17 1.50
N PHE A 6 -0.78 14.09 2.12
CA PHE A 6 -1.29 15.14 3.02
C PHE A 6 -1.72 16.45 2.32
N ARG A 7 -1.47 16.66 1.02
CA ARG A 7 -1.87 17.91 0.37
C ARG A 7 -3.34 17.86 -0.07
N GLY A 8 -4.20 18.61 0.62
CA GLY A 8 -5.54 18.99 0.16
C GLY A 8 -6.71 18.10 0.58
N THR A 9 -6.50 17.10 1.45
CA THR A 9 -7.59 16.19 1.83
C THR A 9 -8.20 16.52 3.19
N LEU A 10 -9.44 17.04 3.19
CA LEU A 10 -10.28 17.24 4.38
C LEU A 10 -11.23 16.05 4.67
N LYS A 11 -11.23 15.02 3.81
CA LYS A 11 -12.09 13.85 3.98
C LYS A 11 -11.51 12.92 5.05
N TYR A 12 -12.27 12.69 6.12
CA TYR A 12 -11.88 11.84 7.25
C TYR A 12 -11.34 10.48 6.81
N ASN A 13 -12.06 9.76 5.94
CA ASN A 13 -11.67 8.41 5.50
C ASN A 13 -10.29 8.39 4.81
N THR A 14 -9.96 9.42 4.02
CA THR A 14 -8.66 9.47 3.36
C THR A 14 -7.53 9.79 4.34
N LEU A 15 -7.80 10.59 5.38
CA LEU A 15 -6.84 10.79 6.46
C LEU A 15 -6.55 9.46 7.17
N ILE A 16 -7.59 8.69 7.51
CA ILE A 16 -7.43 7.37 8.14
C ILE A 16 -6.68 6.40 7.21
N ALA A 17 -7.02 6.35 5.92
CA ALA A 17 -6.30 5.56 4.91
C ALA A 17 -4.80 5.92 4.86
N THR A 18 -4.47 7.20 5.03
CA THR A 18 -3.07 7.67 5.05
C THR A 18 -2.34 7.17 6.29
N LEU A 19 -2.96 7.24 7.47
CA LEU A 19 -2.36 6.74 8.71
C LEU A 19 -2.14 5.22 8.63
N GLN A 20 -3.12 4.48 8.11
CA GLN A 20 -3.01 3.03 7.88
C GLN A 20 -1.88 2.68 6.89
N PHE A 21 -1.71 3.46 5.83
CA PHE A 21 -0.59 3.28 4.89
C PHE A 21 0.77 3.52 5.56
N VAL A 22 0.90 4.58 6.37
CA VAL A 22 2.13 4.89 7.10
C VAL A 22 2.46 3.78 8.11
N GLU A 23 1.47 3.27 8.83
CA GLU A 23 1.65 2.14 9.74
C GLU A 23 2.20 0.91 9.00
N LYS A 24 1.59 0.51 7.89
CA LYS A 24 2.06 -0.60 7.05
C LYS A 24 3.50 -0.37 6.56
N LEU A 25 3.81 0.84 6.12
CA LEU A 25 5.16 1.22 5.67
C LEU A 25 6.19 1.05 6.79
N CYS A 26 5.88 1.53 7.99
CA CYS A 26 6.75 1.39 9.17
C CYS A 26 6.94 -0.09 9.54
N SER A 27 5.87 -0.90 9.56
CA SER A 27 5.98 -2.33 9.85
C SER A 27 6.91 -3.05 8.89
N VAL A 28 6.81 -2.74 7.59
CA VAL A 28 7.68 -3.33 6.56
C VAL A 28 9.13 -2.85 6.72
N ALA A 29 9.35 -1.55 6.96
CA ALA A 29 10.69 -1.00 7.16
C ALA A 29 11.41 -1.59 8.38
N ILE A 30 10.69 -1.93 9.45
CA ILE A 30 11.24 -2.58 10.64
C ILE A 30 11.53 -4.08 10.38
N SER A 31 10.74 -4.73 9.52
CA SER A 31 10.80 -6.19 9.32
C SER A 31 11.80 -6.63 8.23
N LEU A 32 12.23 -5.72 7.36
CA LEU A 32 13.09 -6.02 6.22
C LEU A 32 14.52 -5.49 6.42
N SER A 33 15.50 -6.21 5.89
CA SER A 33 16.87 -5.71 5.77
C SER A 33 16.97 -4.67 4.65
N GLU A 34 18.04 -3.87 4.65
CA GLU A 34 18.24 -2.81 3.66
C GLU A 34 18.16 -3.32 2.21
N GLY A 35 18.81 -4.45 1.91
CA GLY A 35 18.78 -5.05 0.57
C GLY A 35 17.36 -5.50 0.15
N GLN A 36 16.58 -6.03 1.09
CA GLN A 36 15.19 -6.42 0.84
C GLN A 36 14.29 -5.20 0.62
N LEU A 37 14.51 -4.13 1.40
CA LEU A 37 13.77 -2.88 1.26
C LEU A 37 14.05 -2.21 -0.09
N GLN A 38 15.30 -2.28 -0.59
CA GLN A 38 15.65 -1.75 -1.92
C GLN A 38 15.01 -2.53 -3.07
N SER A 39 14.78 -3.84 -2.91
CA SER A 39 14.10 -4.68 -3.90
C SER A 39 12.58 -4.70 -3.79
N LEU A 40 12.01 -4.05 -2.77
CA LEU A 40 10.58 -4.14 -2.47
C LEU A 40 9.74 -3.42 -3.54
N SER A 41 8.85 -4.17 -4.21
CA SER A 41 7.89 -3.58 -5.14
C SER A 41 6.67 -2.98 -4.42
N TRP A 42 5.89 -2.17 -5.14
CA TRP A 42 4.60 -1.67 -4.64
C TRP A 42 3.64 -2.82 -4.29
N SER A 43 3.60 -3.85 -5.14
CA SER A 43 2.75 -5.02 -4.91
C SER A 43 3.15 -5.73 -3.63
N ASP A 44 4.46 -5.91 -3.39
CA ASP A 44 4.97 -6.55 -2.17
C ASP A 44 4.67 -5.73 -0.91
N LEU A 45 4.73 -4.40 -1.00
CA LEU A 45 4.34 -3.51 0.09
C LEU A 45 2.85 -3.65 0.43
N MET A 46 2.00 -3.84 -0.59
CA MET A 46 0.54 -3.99 -0.45
C MET A 46 0.12 -5.43 -0.14
N LEU A 47 1.02 -6.42 -0.27
CA LEU A 47 0.71 -7.79 0.09
C LEU A 47 0.35 -7.90 1.58
N GLY A 48 -0.68 -8.70 1.83
CA GLY A 48 -1.18 -8.98 3.17
C GLY A 48 -1.95 -7.83 3.82
N ILE A 49 -2.24 -6.72 3.11
CA ILE A 49 -3.22 -5.76 3.61
C ILE A 49 -4.62 -6.39 3.52
N SER A 50 -5.28 -6.51 4.67
CA SER A 50 -6.63 -7.03 4.75
C SER A 50 -7.61 -5.90 5.05
N GLU A 51 -8.83 -6.00 4.50
CA GLU A 51 -9.91 -5.04 4.76
C GLU A 51 -10.33 -5.01 6.24
N LYS A 52 -10.04 -6.08 7.00
CA LYS A 52 -10.25 -6.11 8.46
C LYS A 52 -9.25 -5.23 9.22
N GLN A 53 -8.00 -5.16 8.76
CA GLN A 53 -6.93 -4.46 9.45
C GLN A 53 -6.74 -3.03 8.96
N TYR A 54 -6.93 -2.81 7.66
CA TYR A 54 -6.74 -1.51 7.01
C TYR A 54 -7.95 -1.13 6.13
N PRO A 55 -9.16 -0.98 6.71
CA PRO A 55 -10.40 -0.80 5.94
C PRO A 55 -10.37 0.43 5.03
N GLU A 56 -9.99 1.60 5.56
CA GLU A 56 -9.96 2.85 4.80
C GLU A 56 -8.85 2.86 3.75
N LEU A 57 -7.70 2.23 4.02
CA LEU A 57 -6.63 2.05 3.04
C LEU A 57 -7.09 1.17 1.88
N VAL A 58 -7.71 0.02 2.18
CA VAL A 58 -8.22 -0.88 1.15
C VAL A 58 -9.30 -0.19 0.31
N GLN A 59 -10.23 0.52 0.95
CA GLN A 59 -11.23 1.32 0.26
C GLN A 59 -10.58 2.38 -0.63
N TYR A 60 -9.63 3.15 -0.11
CA TYR A 60 -8.93 4.20 -0.85
C TYR A 60 -8.18 3.66 -2.07
N LEU A 61 -7.55 2.49 -1.93
CA LEU A 61 -6.87 1.81 -3.04
C LEU A 61 -7.86 1.28 -4.09
N LYS A 62 -9.00 0.72 -3.68
CA LYS A 62 -10.07 0.27 -4.59
C LYS A 62 -10.64 1.46 -5.39
N GLU A 63 -10.96 2.57 -4.73
CA GLU A 63 -11.48 3.80 -5.37
C GLU A 63 -10.54 4.35 -6.45
N ARG A 64 -9.22 4.16 -6.26
CA ARG A 64 -8.17 4.61 -7.19
C ARG A 64 -7.70 3.53 -8.17
N ARG A 65 -8.28 2.32 -8.14
CA ARG A 65 -7.85 1.15 -8.93
C ARG A 65 -6.37 0.77 -8.72
N LEU A 66 -5.87 0.95 -7.49
CA LEU A 66 -4.51 0.61 -7.06
C LEU A 66 -4.45 -0.68 -6.22
N TYR A 67 -5.61 -1.24 -5.87
CA TYR A 67 -5.70 -2.49 -5.10
C TYR A 67 -5.50 -3.68 -6.03
N VAL A 68 -4.24 -4.16 -6.11
CA VAL A 68 -3.89 -5.37 -6.86
C VAL A 68 -4.02 -6.55 -5.90
N ASN A 69 -5.16 -7.23 -5.94
CA ASN A 69 -5.38 -8.46 -5.18
C ASN A 69 -5.65 -9.67 -6.10
N GLU A 70 -5.27 -9.57 -7.37
CA GLU A 70 -5.19 -10.73 -8.24
C GLU A 70 -3.73 -11.00 -8.57
N VAL A 71 -3.35 -12.27 -8.47
CA VAL A 71 -2.08 -12.78 -8.99
C VAL A 71 -2.10 -12.46 -10.48
N VAL A 72 -1.38 -11.42 -10.91
CA VAL A 72 -1.05 -11.30 -12.32
C VAL A 72 -0.10 -12.47 -12.57
N ASN A 73 -0.65 -13.58 -13.07
CA ASN A 73 0.14 -14.54 -13.80
C ASN A 73 0.79 -13.71 -14.89
N ALA A 74 2.09 -13.42 -14.72
CA ALA A 74 2.92 -13.00 -15.82
C ALA A 74 2.97 -14.20 -16.76
N GLU A 75 1.93 -14.35 -17.58
CA GLU A 75 2.02 -15.15 -18.78
C GLU A 75 3.14 -14.52 -19.59
N GLY A 76 4.22 -15.29 -19.74
CA GLY A 76 5.42 -14.86 -20.43
C GLY A 76 5.05 -14.33 -21.81
N GLU A 77 5.56 -13.15 -22.12
CA GLU A 77 5.62 -12.70 -23.50
C GLU A 77 6.57 -13.63 -24.26
N VAL A 78 6.01 -14.28 -25.29
CA VAL A 78 6.67 -15.07 -26.33
C VAL A 78 7.54 -14.21 -27.23
#